data_AF-A0A257A2F2-F1
#
_entry.id   AF-A0A257A2F2-F1
#
_cell.length_a   1.000
_cell.length_b   1.000
_cell.length_c   1.000
_cell.angle_alpha   90.00
_cell.angle_beta   90.00
_cell.angle_gamma   90.00
#
_symmetry.space_group_name_H-M   'P 1'
#
loop_
_entity.id
_entity.type
_entity.pdbx_description
1 polymer ?
#
loop_
_entity_poly.entity_id
_entity_poly.type
_entity_poly.pdbx_seq_one_letter_code
_entity_poly.pdbx_strand_id
1 'polypeptide(L)'
;EVTSHGFPRSKAKIKRLEALARLLDYAYHHNVGVVVFENLFIIKRRKFTKNSSANRKISRFTKKELLQYGIIMAMKYGFKVLLVNPKGTTHSKEHDEVMRKYGLDRHTASAYIIALRGMESHNLIRKAII
;
A
#
# COMPACT_ATOMS: atom_id res chain seq x y z
N GLU A 1 -15.58 13.86 -8.76
CA GLU A 1 -14.87 12.90 -7.88
C GLU A 1 -13.51 13.47 -7.47
N VAL A 2 -12.84 13.01 -6.40
CA VAL A 2 -11.57 13.59 -5.87
C VAL A 2 -10.43 13.65 -6.91
N THR A 3 -10.56 12.88 -7.98
CA THR A 3 -9.66 12.79 -9.13
C THR A 3 -10.00 13.73 -10.29
N SER A 4 -11.10 14.49 -10.21
CA SER A 4 -11.55 15.37 -11.30
C SER A 4 -10.61 16.56 -11.50
N HIS A 5 -10.55 17.03 -12.74
CA HIS A 5 -9.79 18.23 -13.08
C HIS A 5 -10.32 19.44 -12.28
N GLY A 6 -9.41 20.29 -11.77
CA GLY A 6 -9.76 21.44 -10.93
C GLY A 6 -10.06 21.14 -9.46
N PHE A 7 -10.09 19.87 -9.03
CA PHE A 7 -10.36 19.56 -7.62
C PHE A 7 -9.23 20.07 -6.69
N PRO A 8 -9.54 20.83 -5.61
CA PRO A 8 -8.51 21.41 -4.75
C PRO A 8 -7.61 20.35 -4.12
N ARG A 9 -6.28 20.53 -4.25
CA ARG A 9 -5.29 19.56 -3.76
C ARG A 9 -5.36 19.34 -2.25
N SER A 10 -5.64 20.40 -1.49
CA SER A 10 -5.81 20.36 -0.02
C SER A 10 -7.01 19.49 0.37
N LYS A 11 -8.18 19.73 -0.25
CA LYS A 11 -9.38 18.91 -0.07
C LYS A 11 -9.13 17.45 -0.46
N ALA A 12 -8.34 17.20 -1.50
CA ALA A 12 -8.03 15.83 -1.93
C ALA A 12 -7.13 15.10 -0.94
N LYS A 13 -6.21 15.84 -0.30
CA LYS A 13 -5.35 15.30 0.77
C LYS A 13 -6.19 14.92 1.98
N ILE A 14 -7.07 15.82 2.45
CA ILE A 14 -7.95 15.59 3.60
C ILE A 14 -8.80 14.33 3.37
N LYS A 15 -9.52 14.24 2.25
CA LYS A 15 -10.34 13.06 1.93
C LYS A 15 -9.56 11.75 1.91
N ARG A 16 -8.31 11.76 1.44
CA ARG A 16 -7.44 10.57 1.46
C ARG A 16 -7.03 10.19 2.88
N LEU A 17 -6.72 11.18 3.73
CA LEU A 17 -6.37 10.94 5.13
C LEU A 17 -7.59 10.46 5.94
N GLU A 18 -8.78 11.00 5.71
CA GLU A 18 -10.03 10.53 6.31
C GLU A 18 -10.34 9.09 5.90
N ALA A 19 -10.16 8.74 4.63
CA ALA A 19 -10.33 7.37 4.16
C ALA A 19 -9.35 6.40 4.81
N LEU A 20 -8.07 6.80 4.94
CA LEU A 20 -7.04 6.02 5.61
C LEU A 20 -7.34 5.85 7.11
N ALA A 21 -7.78 6.91 7.79
CA ALA A 21 -8.15 6.85 9.20
C ALA A 21 -9.31 5.87 9.43
N ARG A 22 -10.35 5.92 8.60
CA ARG A 22 -11.48 4.97 8.67
C ARG A 22 -11.06 3.53 8.42
N LEU A 23 -10.12 3.29 7.49
CA LEU A 23 -9.60 1.95 7.22
C LEU A 23 -8.82 1.39 8.42
N LEU A 24 -7.99 2.21 9.06
CA LEU A 24 -7.22 1.80 10.23
C LEU A 24 -8.11 1.59 11.46
N ASP A 25 -9.12 2.44 11.64
CA ASP A 25 -10.14 2.27 12.67
C ASP A 25 -10.92 0.96 12.50
N TYR A 26 -11.34 0.65 11.27
CA TYR A 26 -11.95 -0.64 10.94
C TYR A 26 -11.03 -1.81 11.29
N ALA A 27 -9.75 -1.74 10.89
CA ALA A 27 -8.77 -2.78 11.18
C ALA A 27 -8.56 -2.99 12.69
N TYR A 28 -8.56 -1.89 13.46
CA TYR A 28 -8.40 -1.92 14.92
C TYR A 28 -9.54 -2.71 15.57
N HIS A 29 -10.79 -2.39 15.20
CA HIS A 29 -11.98 -3.08 15.72
C HIS A 29 -12.10 -4.54 15.24
N HIS A 30 -11.35 -4.95 14.23
CA HIS A 30 -11.25 -6.34 13.76
C HIS A 30 -10.03 -7.09 14.33
N ASN A 31 -9.38 -6.55 15.38
CA ASN A 31 -8.23 -7.16 16.03
C ASN A 31 -7.05 -7.42 15.08
N VAL A 32 -6.88 -6.59 14.05
CA VAL A 32 -5.73 -6.70 13.16
C VAL A 32 -4.47 -6.33 13.94
N GLY A 33 -3.48 -7.24 14.00
CA GLY A 33 -2.20 -6.97 14.68
C GLY A 33 -1.11 -6.38 13.79
N VAL A 34 -1.24 -6.55 12.47
CA VAL A 34 -0.21 -6.19 11.49
C VAL A 34 -0.85 -5.51 10.28
N VAL A 35 -0.32 -4.37 9.86
CA VAL A 35 -0.68 -3.71 8.59
C VAL A 35 0.53 -3.67 7.66
N VAL A 36 0.27 -3.89 6.37
CA VAL A 36 1.30 -3.97 5.35
C VAL A 36 1.08 -2.87 4.33
N PHE A 37 2.10 -2.05 4.08
CA PHE A 37 2.08 -1.03 3.04
C PHE A 37 3.12 -1.31 1.96
N GLU A 38 2.83 -0.84 0.73
CA GLU A 38 3.85 -0.78 -0.31
C GLU A 38 4.96 0.22 0.06
N ASN A 39 6.21 -0.23 -0.02
CA ASN A 39 7.38 0.58 0.26
C ASN A 39 7.71 1.50 -0.92
N LEU A 40 7.10 2.68 -0.92
CA LEU A 40 7.37 3.71 -1.93
C LEU A 40 8.71 4.43 -1.71
N PHE A 41 9.38 4.24 -0.55
CA PHE A 41 10.68 4.87 -0.27
C PHE A 41 11.82 4.23 -1.06
N ILE A 42 11.72 2.94 -1.40
CA ILE A 42 12.69 2.21 -2.24
C ILE A 42 12.78 2.84 -3.64
N ILE A 43 11.73 3.54 -4.07
CA ILE A 43 11.65 4.14 -5.40
C ILE A 43 12.40 5.47 -5.41
N LYS A 44 13.72 5.38 -5.63
CA LYS A 44 14.67 6.50 -5.70
C LYS A 44 14.69 7.23 -7.04
N ARG A 45 14.30 6.57 -8.15
CA ARG A 45 14.36 7.13 -9.53
C ARG A 45 13.06 6.86 -10.30
N ARG A 46 12.75 7.71 -11.29
CA ARG A 46 11.58 7.58 -12.22
C ARG A 46 11.68 6.39 -13.20
N LYS A 47 12.25 5.26 -12.79
CA LYS A 47 12.46 4.06 -13.62
C LYS A 47 12.01 2.77 -12.90
N PHE A 48 10.90 2.82 -12.17
CA PHE A 48 10.39 1.64 -11.46
C PHE A 48 9.61 0.68 -12.35
N THR A 49 8.88 1.23 -13.33
CA THR A 49 8.10 0.50 -14.33
C THR A 49 8.57 0.90 -15.74
N LYS A 50 8.12 0.17 -16.77
CA LYS A 50 8.33 0.57 -18.17
C LYS A 50 7.52 1.82 -18.58
N ASN A 51 6.57 2.26 -17.74
CA ASN A 51 5.67 3.37 -18.05
C ASN A 51 6.13 4.68 -17.36
N SER A 52 6.46 5.69 -18.16
CA SER A 52 6.93 7.00 -17.70
C SER A 52 5.88 7.78 -16.88
N SER A 53 4.60 7.68 -17.23
CA SER A 53 3.49 8.31 -16.51
C SER A 53 3.28 7.66 -15.14
N ALA A 54 3.32 6.33 -15.07
CA ALA A 54 3.27 5.59 -13.81
C ALA A 54 4.46 5.97 -12.91
N ASN A 55 5.67 6.00 -13.47
CA ASN A 55 6.88 6.40 -12.76
C ASN A 55 6.81 7.84 -12.24
N ARG A 56 6.26 8.77 -13.03
CA ARG A 56 6.02 10.16 -12.60
C ARG A 56 5.04 10.19 -11.43
N LYS A 57 3.92 9.45 -11.49
CA LYS A 57 2.92 9.41 -10.41
C LYS A 57 3.48 8.79 -9.12
N ILE A 58 4.30 7.76 -9.24
CA ILE A 58 4.96 7.09 -8.11
C ILE A 58 6.02 8.00 -7.47
N SER A 59 6.82 8.70 -8.28
CA SER A 59 7.86 9.59 -7.76
C SER A 59 7.32 10.87 -7.13
N ARG A 60 6.01 11.12 -7.16
CA ARG A 60 5.41 12.33 -6.58
C ARG A 60 5.43 12.24 -5.06
N PHE A 61 5.93 13.31 -4.45
CA PHE A 61 5.98 13.54 -3.01
C PHE A 61 4.66 13.17 -2.30
N THR A 62 3.51 13.54 -2.88
CA THR A 62 2.18 13.31 -2.29
C THR A 62 1.88 11.84 -1.95
N LYS A 63 2.41 10.86 -2.70
CA LYS A 63 2.20 9.44 -2.37
C LYS A 63 3.11 8.98 -1.23
N LYS A 64 4.36 9.46 -1.19
CA LYS A 64 5.30 9.20 -0.10
C LYS A 64 4.82 9.82 1.20
N GLU A 65 4.30 11.04 1.12
CA GLU A 65 3.68 11.75 2.23
C GLU A 65 2.46 10.98 2.78
N LEU A 66 1.57 10.47 1.91
CA LEU A 66 0.45 9.62 2.35
C LEU A 66 0.93 8.33 3.04
N LEU A 67 2.00 7.71 2.53
CA LEU A 67 2.61 6.54 3.17
C LEU A 67 3.17 6.89 4.56
N GLN A 68 3.82 8.04 4.72
CA GLN A 68 4.31 8.51 6.02
C GLN A 68 3.17 8.68 7.02
N TYR A 69 2.08 9.35 6.62
CA TYR A 69 0.89 9.47 7.47
C TYR A 69 0.30 8.10 7.81
N GLY A 70 0.21 7.18 6.84
CA GLY A 70 -0.26 5.80 7.07
C GLY A 70 0.54 5.05 8.11
N ILE A 71 1.88 5.12 8.04
CA ILE A 71 2.77 4.50 9.03
C ILE A 71 2.53 5.09 10.42
N ILE A 72 2.55 6.42 10.55
CA ILE A 72 2.38 7.10 11.85
C ILE A 72 1.01 6.79 12.45
N MET A 73 -0.06 6.87 11.65
CA MET A 73 -1.42 6.58 12.11
C MET A 73 -1.54 5.12 12.55
N ALA A 74 -1.02 4.18 11.76
CA ALA A 74 -1.06 2.76 12.09
C ALA A 74 -0.32 2.46 13.42
N MET A 75 0.85 3.07 13.62
CA MET A 75 1.60 2.93 14.86
C MET A 75 0.84 3.52 16.06
N LYS A 76 0.09 4.61 15.88
CA LYS A 76 -0.76 5.18 16.94
C LYS A 76 -1.90 4.24 17.37
N TYR A 77 -2.41 3.42 16.45
CA TYR A 77 -3.37 2.36 16.77
C TYR A 77 -2.71 1.10 17.38
N GLY A 78 -1.38 1.06 17.51
CA GLY A 78 -0.64 -0.07 18.06
C GLY A 78 -0.34 -1.19 17.06
N PHE A 79 -0.58 -0.98 15.76
CA PHE A 79 -0.26 -1.99 14.75
C PHE A 79 1.23 -2.17 14.55
N LYS A 80 1.66 -3.41 14.29
CA LYS A 80 2.96 -3.66 13.66
C LYS A 80 2.87 -3.24 12.20
N VAL A 81 3.82 -2.44 11.74
CA VAL A 81 3.84 -1.93 10.36
C VAL A 81 4.93 -2.64 9.57
N LEU A 82 4.56 -3.25 8.44
CA LEU A 82 5.50 -3.85 7.49
C LEU A 82 5.48 -3.09 6.17
N LEU A 83 6.66 -2.92 5.58
CA LEU A 83 6.84 -2.28 4.28
C LEU A 83 7.38 -3.29 3.27
N VAL A 84 6.59 -3.61 2.24
CA VAL A 84 6.96 -4.62 1.22
C VAL A 84 7.31 -3.98 -0.11
N ASN A 85 8.12 -4.66 -0.92
CA ASN A 85 8.46 -4.16 -2.25
C ASN A 85 7.23 -4.15 -3.18
N PRO A 86 6.85 -3.00 -3.77
CA PRO A 86 5.71 -2.90 -4.69
C PRO A 86 5.92 -3.59 -6.05
N LYS A 87 7.09 -4.15 -6.33
CA LYS A 87 7.40 -4.69 -7.66
C LYS A 87 6.54 -5.93 -7.96
N GLY A 88 5.73 -5.86 -9.01
CA GLY A 88 4.92 -7.00 -9.47
C GLY A 88 3.62 -7.21 -8.69
N THR A 89 3.16 -6.22 -7.91
CA THR A 89 1.87 -6.30 -7.17
C THR A 89 0.65 -6.05 -8.07
N THR A 90 0.80 -5.45 -9.25
CA THR A 90 -0.32 -5.03 -10.12
C THR A 90 -0.23 -5.53 -11.57
N HIS A 91 0.91 -6.10 -11.95
CA HIS A 91 1.21 -6.55 -13.31
C HIS A 91 2.25 -7.67 -13.25
N SER A 92 1.80 -8.87 -12.91
CA SER A 92 2.62 -10.07 -12.87
C SER A 92 1.75 -11.28 -13.21
N LYS A 93 2.38 -12.36 -13.67
CA LYS A 93 1.69 -13.63 -13.91
C LYS A 93 0.96 -14.11 -12.64
N GLU A 94 1.61 -13.94 -11.49
CA GLU A 94 1.03 -14.22 -10.16
C GLU A 94 -0.22 -13.37 -9.89
N HIS A 95 -0.20 -12.08 -10.22
CA HIS A 95 -1.35 -11.19 -10.07
C HIS A 95 -2.53 -11.62 -10.96
N ASP A 96 -2.26 -11.94 -12.23
CA ASP A 96 -3.30 -12.41 -13.17
C ASP A 96 -3.86 -13.79 -12.77
N GLU A 97 -3.02 -14.65 -12.18
CA GLU A 97 -3.44 -15.95 -11.63
C GLU A 97 -4.29 -15.78 -10.36
N VAL A 98 -3.89 -14.91 -9.43
CA VAL A 98 -4.66 -14.60 -8.21
C VAL A 98 -6.03 -14.03 -8.58
N MET A 99 -6.10 -13.10 -9.53
CA MET A 99 -7.36 -12.54 -10.02
C MET A 99 -8.28 -13.63 -10.59
N ARG A 100 -7.77 -14.49 -11.48
CA ARG A 100 -8.57 -15.55 -12.10
C ARG A 100 -8.98 -16.64 -11.11
N LYS A 101 -8.06 -17.07 -10.25
CA LYS A 101 -8.28 -18.17 -9.30
C LYS A 101 -9.30 -17.81 -8.23
N TYR A 102 -9.23 -16.58 -7.71
CA TYR A 102 -10.07 -16.14 -6.60
C TYR A 102 -11.18 -15.16 -7.00
N GLY A 103 -11.34 -14.87 -8.30
CA GLY A 103 -12.35 -13.93 -8.81
C GLY A 103 -12.17 -12.49 -8.30
N LEU A 104 -10.95 -12.11 -7.92
CA LEU A 104 -10.66 -10.81 -7.31
C LEU A 104 -10.54 -9.71 -8.37
N ASP A 105 -11.05 -8.52 -8.05
CA ASP A 105 -10.75 -7.33 -8.85
C ASP A 105 -9.26 -6.97 -8.73
N ARG A 106 -8.80 -6.13 -9.66
CA ARG A 106 -7.40 -5.74 -9.77
C ARG A 106 -6.81 -5.21 -8.46
N HIS A 107 -7.55 -4.38 -7.74
CA HIS A 107 -7.07 -3.74 -6.52
C HIS A 107 -7.06 -4.72 -5.36
N THR A 108 -8.10 -5.54 -5.21
CA THR A 108 -8.13 -6.58 -4.17
C THR A 108 -7.05 -7.63 -4.39
N ALA A 109 -6.79 -8.05 -5.63
CA ALA A 109 -5.69 -8.95 -5.96
C ALA A 109 -4.31 -8.34 -5.61
N SER A 110 -4.11 -7.04 -5.87
CA SER A 110 -2.89 -6.35 -5.45
C SER A 110 -2.74 -6.32 -3.92
N ALA A 111 -3.82 -6.00 -3.20
CA ALA A 111 -3.83 -6.01 -1.73
C ALA A 111 -3.53 -7.41 -1.16
N TYR A 112 -4.08 -8.45 -1.78
CA TYR A 112 -3.84 -9.84 -1.41
C TYR A 112 -2.36 -10.22 -1.56
N ILE A 113 -1.73 -9.91 -2.69
CA ILE A 113 -0.29 -10.18 -2.91
C ILE A 113 0.59 -9.40 -1.91
N ILE A 114 0.23 -8.15 -1.61
CA ILE A 114 0.92 -7.34 -0.59
C ILE A 114 0.86 -8.02 0.77
N ALA A 115 -0.32 -8.51 1.17
CA ALA A 115 -0.50 -9.22 2.43
C ALA A 115 0.33 -10.52 2.47
N LEU A 116 0.31 -11.33 1.40
CA LEU A 116 1.13 -12.53 1.28
C LEU A 116 2.62 -12.25 1.51
N ARG A 117 3.17 -11.25 0.80
CA ARG A 117 4.58 -10.85 0.96
C ARG A 117 4.89 -10.33 2.35
N GLY A 118 3.94 -9.64 2.98
CA GLY A 118 4.06 -9.19 4.35
C GLY A 118 4.19 -10.36 5.31
N MET A 119 3.38 -11.40 5.14
CA MET A 119 3.44 -12.62 5.95
C MET A 119 4.76 -13.38 5.76
N GLU A 120 5.23 -13.54 4.52
CA GLU A 120 6.54 -14.16 4.25
C GLU A 120 7.68 -13.39 4.93
N SER A 121 7.68 -12.06 4.78
CA SER A 121 8.70 -11.19 5.39
C SER A 121 8.66 -11.28 6.93
N HIS A 122 7.48 -11.25 7.52
CA HIS A 122 7.29 -11.38 8.97
C HIS A 122 7.79 -12.74 9.49
N ASN A 123 7.51 -13.81 8.76
CA ASN A 123 7.96 -15.15 9.12
C ASN A 123 9.48 -15.29 9.02
N LEU A 124 10.12 -14.71 8.00
CA LEU A 124 11.58 -14.67 7.87
C LEU A 124 12.22 -13.92 9.04
N ILE A 125 11.69 -12.75 9.39
CA ILE A 125 12.18 -11.95 10.54
C ILE A 125 12.04 -12.76 11.83
N ARG A 126 10.89 -13.41 12.04
CA ARG A 126 10.65 -14.22 13.25
C ARG A 126 11.61 -15.40 13.34
N LYS A 127 11.90 -16.08 12.22
CA LYS A 127 12.86 -17.20 12.17
C LYS A 127 14.31 -16.77 12.40
N ALA A 128 14.68 -15.54 12.07
CA ALA A 128 16.03 -15.03 12.27
C ALA A 128 16.30 -14.56 13.71
N ILE A 129 15.26 -14.37 14.51
CA ILE A 129 15.34 -13.94 15.92
C ILE A 129 15.39 -15.14 16.89
N ILE A 130 14.98 -16.33 16.42
CA ILE A 130 15.04 -17.61 17.15
C ILE A 130 16.30 -18.34 16.74
#